data_AF-A0A2D5GTA0-F1
#
_entry.id   AF-A0A2D5GTA0-F1
#
_cell.length_a   1.000
_cell.length_b   1.000
_cell.length_c   1.000
_cell.angle_alpha   90.00
_cell.angle_beta   90.00
_cell.angle_gamma   90.00
#
_symmetry.space_group_name_H-M   'P 1'
#
loop_
_entity.id
_entity.type
_entity.pdbx_description
1 polymer ?
#
loop_
_entity_poly.entity_id
_entity_poly.type
_entity_poly.pdbx_seq_one_letter_code
_entity_poly.pdbx_strand_id
1 'polypeptide(L)'
;MPTTHTAEKRVRRAEEYRTRFQTKRDPEALNWILKNRLHSGMSRNSVEKEIGEEGEFQEASKWLKATGGTFRTSDDAYRWGPDESGRSVYLIFRDDVLVNFDPKDFDLD
;
A
#
# COMPACT_ATOMS: atom_id res chain seq x y z
N MET A 1 4.95 2.29 -28.78
CA MET A 1 4.23 1.07 -28.40
C MET A 1 5.11 0.29 -27.42
N PRO A 2 4.88 0.34 -26.10
CA PRO A 2 5.67 -0.45 -25.15
C PRO A 2 5.38 -1.94 -25.36
N THR A 3 6.42 -2.69 -25.68
CA THR A 3 6.45 -4.12 -25.96
C THR A 3 5.88 -4.96 -24.81
N THR A 4 4.94 -5.84 -25.14
CA THR A 4 4.19 -6.75 -24.26
C THR A 4 5.05 -7.50 -23.23
N HIS A 5 6.29 -7.85 -23.59
CA HIS A 5 7.25 -8.53 -22.71
C HIS A 5 7.60 -7.77 -21.40
N THR A 6 7.60 -6.44 -21.40
CA THR A 6 7.96 -5.66 -20.19
C THR A 6 6.80 -5.63 -19.18
N ALA A 7 5.56 -5.65 -19.68
CA ALA A 7 4.37 -5.71 -18.83
C ALA A 7 4.24 -7.08 -18.14
N GLU A 8 4.47 -8.17 -18.89
CA GLU A 8 4.42 -9.54 -18.36
C GLU A 8 5.45 -9.79 -17.25
N LYS A 9 6.69 -9.30 -17.42
CA LYS A 9 7.72 -9.37 -16.37
C LYS A 9 7.34 -8.61 -15.10
N ARG A 10 6.64 -7.48 -15.23
CA ARG A 10 6.21 -6.66 -14.09
C ARG A 10 5.06 -7.30 -13.32
N VAL A 11 4.14 -7.97 -14.02
CA VAL A 11 3.01 -8.68 -13.39
C VAL A 11 3.51 -9.89 -12.61
N ARG A 12 4.32 -10.75 -13.25
CA ARG A 12 4.85 -11.96 -12.61
C ARG A 12 5.67 -11.64 -11.35
N ARG A 13 6.48 -10.59 -11.41
CA ARG A 13 7.27 -10.13 -10.27
C ARG A 13 6.40 -9.60 -9.13
N ALA A 14 5.29 -8.91 -9.45
CA ALA A 14 4.34 -8.46 -8.43
C ALA A 14 3.67 -9.65 -7.72
N GLU A 15 3.28 -10.70 -8.44
CA GLU A 15 2.70 -11.91 -7.85
C GLU A 15 3.68 -12.63 -6.90
N GLU A 16 4.97 -12.67 -7.25
CA GLU A 16 6.02 -13.24 -6.37
C GLU A 16 6.13 -12.46 -5.05
N TYR A 17 6.16 -11.12 -5.12
CA TYR A 17 6.22 -10.30 -3.90
C TYR A 17 4.93 -10.36 -3.08
N ARG A 18 3.75 -10.38 -3.72
CA ARG A 18 2.47 -10.59 -3.01
C ARG A 18 2.48 -11.91 -2.25
N THR A 19 2.90 -12.99 -2.91
CA THR A 19 2.99 -14.31 -2.29
C THR A 19 3.96 -14.31 -1.11
N ARG A 20 5.13 -13.67 -1.23
CA ARG A 20 6.10 -13.54 -0.12
C ARG A 20 5.50 -12.77 1.05
N PHE A 21 4.82 -11.65 0.80
CA PHE A 21 4.19 -10.89 1.86
C PHE A 21 3.07 -11.67 2.56
N GLN A 22 2.19 -12.34 1.80
CA GLN A 22 1.08 -13.11 2.37
C GLN A 22 1.54 -14.34 3.18
N THR A 23 2.60 -15.02 2.72
CA THR A 23 3.06 -16.27 3.34
C THR A 23 4.08 -16.05 4.46
N LYS A 24 5.02 -15.13 4.26
CA LYS A 24 6.14 -14.89 5.18
C LYS A 24 6.03 -13.58 5.94
N ARG A 25 5.07 -12.72 5.58
CA ARG A 25 4.98 -11.35 6.11
C ARG A 25 6.28 -10.57 5.87
N ASP A 26 6.88 -10.79 4.70
CA ASP A 26 8.16 -10.21 4.31
C ASP A 26 8.06 -8.67 4.11
N PRO A 27 8.82 -7.86 4.86
CA PRO A 27 8.75 -6.40 4.82
C PRO A 27 9.31 -5.82 3.53
N GLU A 28 10.32 -6.46 2.93
CA GLU A 28 10.88 -6.03 1.65
C GLU A 28 9.87 -6.23 0.52
N ALA A 29 9.10 -7.32 0.61
CA ALA A 29 8.05 -7.60 -0.35
C ALA A 29 6.93 -6.54 -0.30
N LEU A 30 6.49 -6.16 0.90
CA LEU A 30 5.51 -5.08 1.08
C LEU A 30 6.06 -3.75 0.53
N ASN A 31 7.28 -3.36 0.92
CA ASN A 31 7.91 -2.12 0.43
C ASN A 31 8.03 -2.09 -1.10
N TRP A 32 8.42 -3.22 -1.71
CA TRP A 32 8.53 -3.31 -3.15
C TRP A 32 7.17 -3.08 -3.85
N ILE A 33 6.09 -3.68 -3.32
CA ILE A 33 4.74 -3.49 -3.86
C ILE A 33 4.31 -2.03 -3.73
N LEU A 34 4.49 -1.43 -2.55
CA LEU A 34 4.16 -0.02 -2.30
C LEU A 34 4.89 0.90 -3.29
N LYS A 35 6.19 0.69 -3.49
CA LYS A 35 7.00 1.51 -4.39
C LYS A 35 6.67 1.32 -5.87
N ASN A 36 6.45 0.08 -6.31
CA ASN A 36 6.40 -0.24 -7.75
C ASN A 36 4.97 -0.38 -8.31
N ARG A 37 3.99 -0.60 -7.44
CA ARG A 37 2.61 -0.90 -7.83
C ARG A 37 1.63 0.14 -7.35
N LEU A 38 1.85 0.73 -6.18
CA LEU A 38 0.97 1.78 -5.67
C LEU A 38 1.41 3.16 -6.17
N HIS A 39 0.42 4.04 -6.32
CA HIS A 39 0.63 5.46 -6.58
C HIS A 39 -0.55 6.24 -6.03
N SER A 40 -0.30 7.50 -5.63
CA SER A 40 -1.37 8.44 -5.28
C SER A 40 -2.40 8.52 -6.42
N GLY A 41 -3.68 8.50 -6.08
CA GLY A 41 -4.77 8.44 -7.04
C GLY A 41 -5.38 7.05 -7.26
N MET A 42 -4.76 5.98 -6.76
CA MET A 42 -5.34 4.63 -6.85
C MET A 42 -6.57 4.47 -5.97
N SER A 43 -7.57 3.72 -6.43
CA SER A 43 -8.69 3.35 -5.57
C SER A 43 -8.28 2.32 -4.51
N ARG A 44 -8.97 2.29 -3.37
CA ARG A 44 -8.74 1.29 -2.31
C ARG A 44 -8.78 -0.14 -2.85
N ASN A 45 -9.79 -0.49 -3.63
CA ASN A 45 -9.90 -1.81 -4.26
C ASN A 45 -8.69 -2.13 -5.18
N SER A 46 -8.13 -1.12 -5.85
CA SER A 46 -6.92 -1.32 -6.64
C SER A 46 -5.72 -1.60 -5.75
N VAL A 47 -5.58 -0.87 -4.65
CA VAL A 47 -4.52 -1.10 -3.65
C VAL A 47 -4.63 -2.49 -3.04
N GLU A 48 -5.82 -2.91 -2.62
CA GLU A 48 -6.08 -4.24 -2.04
C GLU A 48 -5.71 -5.36 -3.03
N LYS A 49 -6.04 -5.19 -4.32
CA LYS A 49 -5.62 -6.13 -5.37
C LYS A 49 -4.12 -6.14 -5.59
N GLU A 50 -3.46 -4.99 -5.45
CA GLU A 50 -2.02 -4.87 -5.64
C GLU A 50 -1.21 -5.45 -4.48
N ILE A 51 -1.70 -5.33 -3.25
CA ILE A 51 -1.10 -5.96 -2.07
C ILE A 51 -1.53 -7.45 -1.97
N GLY A 52 -2.71 -7.77 -2.46
CA GLY A 52 -3.30 -9.11 -2.40
C GLY A 52 -4.06 -9.39 -1.11
N GLU A 53 -4.23 -8.41 -0.23
CA GLU A 53 -5.03 -8.54 0.98
C GLU A 53 -5.82 -7.26 1.25
N GLU A 54 -6.96 -7.42 1.93
CA GLU A 54 -7.82 -6.31 2.34
C GLU A 54 -7.15 -5.54 3.48
N GLY A 55 -7.28 -4.20 3.42
CA GLY A 55 -6.79 -3.35 4.48
C GLY A 55 -7.72 -3.39 5.69
N GLU A 56 -7.16 -3.38 6.90
CA GLU A 56 -7.93 -3.22 8.12
C GLU A 56 -8.31 -1.74 8.30
N PHE A 57 -9.61 -1.43 8.27
CA PHE A 57 -10.11 -0.08 8.51
C PHE A 57 -9.71 0.43 9.90
N GLN A 58 -9.13 1.62 9.93
CA GLN A 58 -8.77 2.34 11.13
C GLN A 58 -9.68 3.55 11.28
N GLU A 59 -10.34 3.67 12.43
CA GLU A 59 -11.18 4.82 12.72
C GLU A 59 -10.38 6.13 12.60
N ALA A 60 -10.90 7.04 11.76
CA ALA A 60 -10.36 8.38 11.52
C ALA A 60 -9.99 9.14 12.81
N SER A 61 -10.78 8.97 13.87
CA SER A 61 -10.59 9.62 15.17
C SER A 61 -9.26 9.27 15.85
N LYS A 62 -8.73 8.07 15.63
CA LYS A 62 -7.42 7.62 16.16
C LYS A 62 -6.27 8.25 15.37
N TRP A 63 -6.43 8.42 14.07
CA TRP A 63 -5.43 9.00 13.16
C TRP A 63 -5.36 10.52 13.22
N LEU A 64 -6.51 11.20 13.31
CA LEU A 64 -6.60 12.65 13.49
C LEU A 64 -5.79 13.15 14.69
N LYS A 65 -5.78 12.37 15.78
CA LYS A 65 -5.01 12.69 16.99
C LYS A 65 -3.51 12.40 16.85
N ALA A 66 -3.13 11.42 16.04
CA ALA A 66 -1.75 10.97 15.90
C ALA A 66 -0.94 11.79 14.88
N THR A 67 -1.57 12.25 13.77
CA THR A 67 -0.86 12.84 12.62
C THR A 67 -0.94 14.38 12.55
N GLY A 68 -1.56 15.04 13.53
CA GLY A 68 -1.34 16.47 13.77
C GLY A 68 -1.67 17.43 12.63
N GLY A 69 -2.69 17.17 11.81
CA GLY A 69 -3.35 18.20 10.99
C GLY A 69 -3.55 17.94 9.49
N THR A 70 -2.95 16.90 8.91
CA THR A 70 -3.12 16.61 7.46
C THR A 70 -4.34 15.71 7.16
N PHE A 71 -4.84 15.00 8.17
CA PHE A 71 -5.99 14.10 8.06
C PHE A 71 -7.30 14.88 8.21
N ARG A 72 -8.27 14.65 7.31
CA ARG A 72 -9.62 15.23 7.41
C ARG A 72 -10.57 14.21 8.00
N THR A 73 -11.66 14.67 8.61
CA THR A 73 -12.73 13.78 9.14
C THR A 73 -13.39 12.90 8.08
N SER A 74 -13.26 13.25 6.81
CA SER A 74 -13.78 12.49 5.66
C SER A 74 -12.74 11.54 5.07
N ASP A 75 -11.53 11.50 5.61
CA ASP A 75 -10.49 10.57 5.16
C ASP A 75 -10.64 9.25 5.90
N ASP A 76 -10.45 8.14 5.19
CA ASP A 76 -10.45 6.80 5.73
C ASP A 76 -9.02 6.28 5.78
N ALA A 77 -8.60 5.78 6.95
CA ALA A 77 -7.29 5.15 7.09
C ALA A 77 -7.44 3.63 7.04
N TYR A 78 -6.58 2.97 6.28
CA TYR A 78 -6.52 1.50 6.23
C TYR A 78 -5.11 1.04 6.54
N ARG A 79 -5.02 -0.09 7.25
CA ARG A 79 -3.78 -0.69 7.72
C ARG A 79 -3.52 -2.01 6.98
N TRP A 80 -2.30 -2.20 6.51
CA TRP A 80 -1.78 -3.48 6.01
C TRP A 80 -0.64 -3.98 6.90
N GLY A 81 -0.60 -5.29 7.14
CA GLY A 81 0.33 -5.93 8.06
C GLY A 81 -0.30 -6.26 9.43
N PRO A 82 0.50 -6.53 10.47
CA PRO A 82 1.96 -6.31 10.54
C PRO A 82 2.77 -7.27 9.66
N ASP A 83 3.92 -6.80 9.18
CA ASP A 83 4.99 -7.64 8.65
C ASP A 83 5.68 -8.44 9.78
N GLU A 84 6.62 -9.33 9.43
CA GLU A 84 7.35 -10.15 10.40
C GLU A 84 8.18 -9.32 11.39
N SER A 85 8.50 -8.08 11.04
CA SER A 85 9.20 -7.11 11.90
C SER A 85 8.24 -6.30 12.79
N GLY A 86 6.93 -6.58 12.71
CA GLY A 86 5.90 -5.87 13.46
C GLY A 86 5.50 -4.51 12.86
N ARG A 87 6.06 -4.12 11.70
CA ARG A 87 5.74 -2.87 11.05
C ARG A 87 4.43 -3.01 10.27
N SER A 88 3.60 -1.98 10.33
CA SER A 88 2.36 -1.89 9.58
C SER A 88 2.39 -0.64 8.71
N VAL A 89 1.78 -0.74 7.54
CA VAL A 89 1.67 0.38 6.61
C VAL A 89 0.25 0.91 6.67
N TYR A 90 0.14 2.21 6.83
CA TYR A 90 -1.13 2.90 6.89
C TYR A 90 -1.26 3.78 5.66
N LEU A 91 -2.34 3.58 4.91
CA LEU A 91 -2.65 4.36 3.73
C LEU A 91 -3.95 5.11 3.97
N ILE A 92 -3.98 6.34 3.47
CA ILE A 92 -5.08 7.28 3.68
C ILE A 92 -5.84 7.39 2.36
N PHE A 93 -7.15 7.26 2.43
CA PHE A 93 -8.04 7.37 1.29
C PHE A 93 -9.01 8.52 1.51
N ARG A 94 -9.27 9.28 0.45
CA ARG A 94 -10.29 10.34 0.41
C ARG A 94 -11.19 10.05 -0.77
N ASP A 95 -12.49 9.91 -0.52
CA ASP A 95 -13.46 9.54 -1.56
C ASP A 95 -13.05 8.24 -2.30
N ASP A 96 -12.60 7.21 -1.56
CA ASP A 96 -12.03 5.94 -2.05
C ASP A 96 -10.70 6.06 -2.82
N VAL A 97 -10.09 7.24 -2.89
CA VAL A 97 -8.84 7.51 -3.61
C VAL A 97 -7.65 7.65 -2.66
N LEU A 98 -6.56 6.92 -2.94
CA LEU A 98 -5.31 6.99 -2.18
C LEU A 98 -4.71 8.39 -2.26
N VAL A 99 -4.57 9.03 -1.10
CA VAL A 99 -3.99 10.36 -0.93
C VAL A 99 -2.78 10.31 -0.01
N ASN A 100 -1.95 11.35 -0.07
CA ASN A 100 -0.79 11.51 0.81
C ASN A 100 0.18 10.30 0.79
N PHE A 101 0.31 9.68 -0.38
CA PHE A 101 1.20 8.54 -0.61
C PHE A 101 2.30 8.90 -1.59
N ASP A 102 3.56 8.84 -1.15
CA ASP A 102 4.72 8.95 -2.03
C ASP A 102 5.46 7.61 -2.07
N PRO A 103 5.60 6.98 -3.25
CA PRO A 103 6.32 5.71 -3.38
C PRO A 103 7.83 5.83 -3.06
N LYS A 104 8.39 7.05 -3.06
CA LYS A 104 9.81 7.29 -2.74
C LYS A 104 10.10 7.19 -1.24
N ASP A 105 9.09 7.32 -0.37
CA ASP A 105 9.25 7.05 1.07
C ASP A 105 9.58 5.57 1.34
N PHE A 106 9.41 4.70 0.33
CA PHE A 106 9.68 3.27 0.41
C PHE A 106 10.93 2.86 -0.40
N ASP A 107 11.81 3.82 -0.72
CA ASP A 107 13.14 3.52 -1.23
C ASP A 107 14.00 2.91 -0.12
N LEU A 108 14.21 1.59 -0.19
CA LEU A 108 15.27 0.91 0.56
C LEU A 108 16.57 1.18 -0.20
N ASP A 109 17.39 2.09 0.32
CA ASP A 109 18.79 2.25 -0.07
C ASP A 109 19.61 1.04 0.42
#